data_AF-A0A522QRF2-F1
#
_entry.id   AF-A0A522QRF2-F1
#
_cell.length_a   1.000
_cell.length_b   1.000
_cell.length_c   1.000
_cell.angle_alpha   90.00
_cell.angle_beta   90.00
_cell.angle_gamma   90.00
#
_symmetry.space_group_name_H-M   'P 1'
#
loop_
_entity.id
_entity.type
_entity.pdbx_description
1 polymer ?
#
loop_
_entity_poly.entity_id
_entity_poly.type
_entity_poly.pdbx_seq_one_letter_code
_entity_poly.pdbx_strand_id
1 'polypeptide(L)'
;MAQRRGGPRRRSSAEARAKKAARAVATATPKEEAIEMEGVVTEPLPNAMFRVELVNGHKVLGHISGKMRKHYIRILPGDRVLIELSPYDLTQGRITYRYK
;
A
#
# COMPACT_ATOMS: atom_id res chain seq x y z
N MET A 1 47.79 48.99 -4.92
CA MET A 1 47.26 47.60 -4.79
C MET A 1 46.63 47.51 -3.41
N ALA A 2 45.38 47.13 -3.16
CA ALA A 2 44.40 46.38 -3.93
C ALA A 2 42.97 46.92 -3.67
N GLN A 3 42.20 47.08 -4.74
CA GLN A 3 40.74 47.14 -4.69
C GLN A 3 40.20 45.72 -4.91
N ARG A 4 39.12 45.35 -4.22
CA ARG A 4 37.93 44.63 -4.73
C ARG A 4 36.98 44.26 -3.57
N ARG A 5 35.76 44.83 -3.53
CA ARG A 5 34.45 44.24 -3.92
C ARG A 5 34.05 43.07 -3.01
N GLY A 6 32.86 42.94 -2.42
CA GLY A 6 31.54 43.57 -2.50
C GLY A 6 30.56 42.71 -1.66
N GLY A 7 29.36 43.21 -1.34
CA GLY A 7 28.30 42.47 -0.62
C GLY A 7 27.62 41.38 -1.49
N PRO A 8 26.36 40.99 -1.24
CA PRO A 8 25.56 41.04 -0.01
C PRO A 8 25.01 39.64 0.39
N ARG A 9 24.37 39.61 1.56
CA ARG A 9 23.34 38.67 2.05
C ARG A 9 22.79 37.67 1.01
N ARG A 10 23.10 36.38 1.18
CA ARG A 10 22.24 35.28 0.71
C ARG A 10 22.17 34.23 1.82
N ARG A 11 21.10 34.28 2.62
CA ARG A 11 20.64 33.10 3.36
C ARG A 11 20.41 32.03 2.29
N SER A 12 21.28 31.04 2.25
CA SER A 12 21.17 29.95 1.31
C SER A 12 19.82 29.28 1.53
N SER A 13 19.10 29.12 0.44
CA SER A 13 17.81 28.44 0.29
C SER A 13 17.88 26.94 0.57
N ALA A 14 18.72 26.51 1.51
CA ALA A 14 18.94 25.12 1.89
C ALA A 14 17.82 24.57 2.81
N GLU A 15 17.03 25.45 3.44
CA GLU A 15 15.99 25.06 4.40
C GLU A 15 14.65 24.63 3.77
N ALA A 16 14.43 24.80 2.47
CA ALA A 16 13.14 24.49 1.86
C ALA A 16 13.01 23.06 1.31
N ARG A 17 14.10 22.28 1.24
CA ARG A 17 14.10 20.93 0.63
C ARG A 17 14.16 19.77 1.63
N ALA A 18 14.11 20.04 2.93
CA ALA A 18 14.20 19.02 3.98
C ALA A 18 12.84 18.38 4.37
N LYS A 19 11.73 18.71 3.70
CA LYS A 19 10.40 18.13 4.00
C LYS A 19 9.97 16.97 3.11
N LYS A 20 10.84 16.46 2.22
CA LYS A 20 10.46 15.40 1.26
C LYS A 20 11.24 14.09 1.39
N ALA A 21 11.63 13.71 2.61
CA ALA A 21 12.35 12.46 2.88
C ALA A 21 11.90 11.73 4.16
N ALA A 22 10.80 12.13 4.80
CA ALA A 22 10.37 11.59 6.10
C ALA A 22 9.39 10.40 6.02
N ARG A 23 9.24 9.73 4.88
CA ARG A 23 8.37 8.54 4.79
C ARG A 23 8.95 7.46 3.88
N ALA A 24 10.14 7.01 4.22
CA ALA A 24 10.77 5.82 3.63
C ALA A 24 11.50 4.98 4.68
N VAL A 25 11.06 5.03 5.94
CA VAL A 25 11.58 4.18 7.01
C VAL A 25 10.48 3.18 7.40
N ALA A 26 10.56 1.98 6.83
CA ALA A 26 10.00 0.77 7.39
C ALA A 26 10.75 -0.43 6.77
N THR A 27 11.91 -0.70 7.36
CA THR A 27 12.43 -2.03 7.68
C THR A 27 12.01 -3.19 6.77
N ALA A 28 12.97 -3.67 5.98
CA ALA A 28 13.02 -5.06 5.56
C ALA A 28 13.39 -5.94 6.78
N THR A 29 12.41 -6.28 7.59
CA THR A 29 12.46 -7.41 8.52
C THR A 29 12.09 -8.69 7.74
N PRO A 30 12.56 -9.88 8.16
CA PRO A 30 12.21 -11.13 7.50
C PRO A 30 10.68 -11.21 7.46
N LYS A 31 10.13 -11.32 6.24
CA LYS A 31 8.70 -11.35 6.01
C LYS A 31 8.16 -12.54 6.78
N GLU A 32 7.52 -12.27 7.91
CA GLU A 32 6.65 -13.25 8.53
C GLU A 32 5.69 -13.75 7.44
N GLU A 33 5.59 -15.06 7.35
CA GLU A 33 4.85 -15.76 6.31
C GLU A 33 3.42 -15.23 6.28
N ALA A 34 3.08 -14.47 5.23
CA ALA A 34 1.74 -13.95 5.05
C ALA A 34 0.78 -15.14 4.95
N ILE A 35 -0.33 -15.08 5.68
CA ILE A 35 -1.29 -16.18 5.69
C ILE A 35 -2.17 -16.02 4.45
N GLU A 36 -2.05 -16.96 3.53
CA GLU A 36 -2.90 -17.01 2.35
C GLU A 36 -4.22 -17.70 2.69
N MET A 37 -5.33 -17.05 2.34
CA MET A 37 -6.67 -17.57 2.56
C MET A 37 -7.56 -17.28 1.37
N GLU A 38 -8.49 -18.18 1.13
CA GLU A 38 -9.52 -18.02 0.11
C GLU A 38 -10.77 -17.35 0.68
N GLY A 39 -11.41 -16.53 -0.15
CA GLY A 39 -12.66 -15.90 0.21
C GLY A 39 -13.47 -15.46 -1.01
N VAL A 40 -14.71 -15.06 -0.75
CA VAL A 40 -15.65 -14.55 -1.76
C VAL A 40 -15.85 -13.06 -1.53
N VAL A 41 -15.78 -12.27 -2.59
CA VAL A 41 -16.03 -10.84 -2.50
C VAL A 41 -17.52 -10.59 -2.30
N THR A 42 -17.89 -9.97 -1.18
CA THR A 42 -19.30 -9.67 -0.89
C THR A 42 -19.70 -8.33 -1.49
N GLU A 43 -18.92 -7.28 -1.21
CA GLU A 43 -19.28 -5.90 -1.56
C GLU A 43 -18.04 -5.06 -1.92
N PRO A 44 -18.10 -4.26 -3.00
CA PRO A 44 -17.08 -3.25 -3.27
C PRO A 44 -17.33 -1.99 -2.42
N LEU A 45 -16.25 -1.44 -1.84
CA LEU A 45 -16.26 -0.20 -1.06
C LEU A 45 -15.59 0.94 -1.85
N PRO A 46 -15.94 2.22 -1.54
CA PRO A 46 -15.20 3.36 -2.07
C PRO A 46 -13.71 3.26 -1.66
N ASN A 47 -12.80 3.70 -2.54
CA ASN A 47 -11.34 3.60 -2.43
C ASN A 47 -10.69 2.29 -2.93
N ALA A 48 -11.39 1.51 -3.78
CA ALA A 48 -10.89 0.23 -4.29
C ALA A 48 -10.55 -0.76 -3.16
N MET A 49 -11.34 -0.68 -2.10
CA MET A 49 -11.40 -1.63 -1.00
C MET A 49 -12.54 -2.60 -1.29
N PHE A 50 -12.40 -3.84 -0.88
CA PHE A 50 -13.41 -4.88 -1.10
C PHE A 50 -13.66 -5.58 0.23
N ARG A 51 -14.93 -5.79 0.56
CA ARG A 51 -15.31 -6.71 1.62
C ARG A 51 -15.21 -8.12 1.06
N VAL A 52 -14.39 -8.93 1.70
CA VAL A 52 -14.21 -10.33 1.35
C VAL A 52 -14.61 -11.17 2.55
N GLU A 53 -15.46 -12.14 2.30
CA GLU A 53 -15.87 -13.13 3.27
C GLU A 53 -14.98 -14.36 3.12
N LEU A 54 -14.17 -14.62 4.13
CA LEU A 54 -13.31 -15.79 4.19
C LEU A 54 -14.17 -17.05 4.38
N VAL A 55 -13.63 -18.20 3.98
CA VAL A 55 -14.26 -19.51 4.26
C VAL A 55 -14.53 -19.76 5.75
N ASN A 56 -13.80 -19.08 6.63
CA ASN A 56 -13.99 -19.14 8.08
C ASN A 56 -15.17 -18.27 8.59
N GLY A 57 -15.90 -17.58 7.70
CA GLY A 57 -17.02 -16.69 8.05
C GLY A 57 -16.59 -15.29 8.52
N HIS A 58 -15.29 -15.00 8.54
CA HIS A 58 -14.76 -13.68 8.89
C HIS A 58 -14.81 -12.74 7.68
N LYS A 59 -15.25 -11.50 7.92
CA LYS A 59 -15.27 -10.44 6.92
C LYS A 59 -14.01 -9.60 7.05
N VAL A 60 -13.23 -9.53 5.97
CA VAL A 60 -11.98 -8.79 5.90
C VAL A 60 -12.04 -7.71 4.84
N LEU A 61 -11.27 -6.65 5.07
CA LEU A 61 -11.11 -5.54 4.14
C LEU A 61 -9.88 -5.78 3.27
N GLY A 62 -10.11 -6.13 2.01
CA GLY A 62 -9.08 -6.41 1.03
C GLY A 62 -8.80 -5.22 0.12
N HIS A 63 -7.53 -4.86 -0.06
CA HIS A 63 -7.13 -3.97 -1.16
C HIS A 63 -6.44 -4.78 -2.27
N ILE A 64 -6.57 -4.30 -3.50
CA ILE A 64 -5.97 -4.96 -4.66
C ILE A 64 -4.45 -4.79 -4.65
N SER A 65 -3.71 -5.89 -4.86
CA SER A 65 -2.26 -5.84 -5.04
C SER A 65 -1.86 -5.01 -6.27
N GLY A 66 -0.68 -4.38 -6.21
CA GLY A 66 -0.16 -3.60 -7.34
C GLY A 66 -0.03 -4.42 -8.63
N LYS A 67 0.23 -5.74 -8.53
CA LYS A 67 0.28 -6.64 -9.69
C LYS A 67 -1.08 -6.72 -10.38
N MET A 68 -2.16 -6.91 -9.65
CA MET A 68 -3.50 -6.96 -10.22
C MET A 68 -3.93 -5.62 -10.86
N ARG A 69 -3.54 -4.49 -10.26
CA ARG A 69 -3.77 -3.16 -10.86
C ARG A 69 -3.09 -3.01 -12.22
N LYS A 70 -1.85 -3.51 -12.38
CA LYS A 70 -1.13 -3.48 -13.66
C LYS A 70 -1.80 -4.34 -14.74
N HIS A 71 -2.41 -5.46 -14.35
CA HIS A 71 -3.12 -6.36 -15.27
C HIS A 71 -4.60 -5.99 -15.46
N TYR A 72 -5.02 -4.83 -14.96
CA TYR A 72 -6.41 -4.34 -15.06
C TYR A 72 -7.45 -5.37 -14.62
N ILE A 73 -7.13 -6.19 -13.61
CA ILE A 73 -8.09 -7.19 -13.12
C ILE A 73 -9.20 -6.47 -12.37
N ARG A 74 -10.42 -6.61 -12.89
CA ARG A 74 -11.64 -6.12 -12.26
C ARG A 74 -12.14 -7.17 -11.28
N ILE A 75 -12.56 -6.74 -10.10
CA ILE A 75 -13.17 -7.59 -9.09
C ILE A 75 -14.64 -7.19 -9.01
N LEU A 76 -15.52 -8.18 -9.15
CA LEU A 76 -16.95 -8.05 -9.02
C LEU A 76 -17.39 -8.73 -7.72
N PRO A 77 -18.53 -8.31 -7.13
CA PRO A 77 -19.14 -9.05 -6.04
C PRO A 77 -19.51 -10.46 -6.52
N GLY A 78 -19.24 -11.47 -5.69
CA GLY A 78 -19.40 -12.90 -6.00
C GLY A 78 -18.12 -13.58 -6.51
N ASP A 79 -17.06 -12.82 -6.81
CA ASP A 79 -15.80 -13.42 -7.26
C ASP A 79 -15.07 -14.14 -6.13
N ARG A 80 -14.50 -15.30 -6.43
CA ARG A 80 -13.56 -16.00 -5.56
C ARG A 80 -12.17 -15.40 -5.70
N VAL A 81 -11.56 -15.04 -4.58
CA VAL A 81 -10.25 -14.38 -4.54
C VAL A 81 -9.35 -15.00 -3.48
N LEU A 82 -8.04 -14.93 -3.73
CA LEU A 82 -7.01 -15.25 -2.76
C LEU A 82 -6.57 -13.96 -2.07
N ILE A 83 -6.61 -13.98 -0.74
CA ILE A 83 -6.16 -12.90 0.13
C ILE A 83 -4.93 -13.35 0.91
N GLU A 84 -3.91 -12.51 0.90
CA GLU A 84 -2.81 -12.54 1.87
C GLU A 84 -3.19 -11.66 3.06
N LEU A 85 -3.29 -12.25 4.25
CA LEU A 85 -3.42 -11.54 5.51
C LEU A 85 -2.04 -11.32 6.13
N SER A 86 -1.87 -10.15 6.75
CA SER A 86 -0.72 -9.94 7.62
C SER A 86 -0.95 -10.70 8.93
N PRO A 87 0.05 -11.43 9.45
CA PRO A 87 -0.08 -12.21 10.69
C PRO A 87 -0.40 -11.35 11.92
N TYR A 88 -0.12 -10.05 11.85
CA TYR A 88 -0.46 -9.09 12.89
C TYR A 88 -1.91 -8.58 12.83
N ASP A 89 -2.49 -8.50 11.63
CA ASP A 89 -3.79 -7.87 11.39
C ASP A 89 -4.65 -8.76 10.46
N LEU A 90 -5.47 -9.61 11.07
CA LEU A 90 -6.40 -10.50 10.36
C LEU A 90 -7.61 -9.76 9.75
N THR A 91 -7.78 -8.45 10.03
CA THR A 91 -8.92 -7.66 9.55
C THR A 91 -8.67 -7.02 8.18
N GLN A 92 -7.40 -6.87 7.80
CA GLN A 92 -6.99 -6.25 6.55
C GLN A 92 -6.16 -7.23 5.73
N GLY A 93 -6.46 -7.28 4.44
CA GLY A 93 -5.82 -8.21 3.52
C GLY A 93 -5.39 -7.57 2.23
N ARG A 94 -4.50 -8.26 1.52
CA ARG A 94 -4.10 -7.93 0.17
C ARG A 94 -4.61 -9.00 -0.78
N ILE A 95 -5.39 -8.60 -1.77
CA ILE A 95 -5.90 -9.50 -2.81
C ILE A 95 -4.79 -9.71 -3.84
N THR A 96 -4.33 -10.95 -3.97
CA THR A 96 -3.23 -11.33 -4.87
C THR A 96 -3.72 -12.02 -6.12
N TYR A 97 -4.78 -12.82 -6.00
CA TYR A 97 -5.30 -13.62 -7.10
C TYR A 97 -6.82 -13.62 -7.13
N ARG A 98 -7.37 -13.79 -8.34
CA ARG A 98 -8.80 -13.99 -8.59
C ARG A 98 -8.94 -15.31 -9.33
N TYR A 99 -9.78 -16.21 -8.80
CA TYR A 99 -10.14 -17.44 -9.48
C TYR A 99 -11.13 -17.13 -10.63
N LYS A 100 -10.94 -17.82 -11.76
CA LYS A 100 -11.83 -17.71 -12.93
C LYS A 100 -13.11 -18.51 -12.72
#